data_AF-A0A0D0AKI9-F1
#
_entry.id   AF-A0A0D0AKI9-F1
#
_cell.length_a   1.000
_cell.length_b   1.000
_cell.length_c   1.000
_cell.angle_alpha   90.00
_cell.angle_beta   90.00
_cell.angle_gamma   90.00
#
_symmetry.space_group_name_H-M   'P 1'
#
loop_
_entity.id
_entity.type
_entity.pdbx_description
1 polymer ?
#
loop_
_entity_poly.entity_id
_entity_poly.type
_entity_poly.pdbx_seq_one_letter_code
_entity_poly.pdbx_strand_id
1 'polypeptide(L)'
;MANGSSLKFLRIYDTLPPEAQKSLVDSQLGSLLKSLPKEKAKRVVSAATRLQKRYASIPDIDVKSKKKEIRTLLNDLRCDNKRSFLKDRSNRTEIHAEVIDTLACWIEQIWRVVYEHNVHFVKAHNTLLYIANLILEIRDISGHGGGCKCSVVAIPVSVKIKSTSGKFIKRFSYSNIQSMDKVLLWMWRELLVSMSASGGRQARKKISEMLVDIEDTFGWKSLAKVLHGGYNGSILSDKSLGDESCLGSSSDSDTDASSSLSTSSTPDRCTCSLRACHWSSKVNKQRHHLRTLVISYFRILFELNPSPNLYISIIELSDEPELTSIELLDTLSDIATSSSTAFASALAIYASEGDASEIVKLLDTHAHLLRPQDASSYQCCSDDG
;
A
#
# COMPACT_ATOMS: atom_id res chain seq x y z
N MET A 1 -11.46 14.11 29.92
CA MET A 1 -12.91 13.91 29.66
C MET A 1 -13.37 15.04 28.77
N ALA A 2 -13.69 14.78 27.50
CA ALA A 2 -14.19 15.82 26.61
C ALA A 2 -15.67 16.08 26.92
N ASN A 3 -16.02 17.33 27.26
CA ASN A 3 -17.40 17.76 27.49
C ASN A 3 -18.29 17.44 26.28
N GLY A 4 -19.49 16.90 26.49
CA GLY A 4 -20.42 16.55 25.40
C GLY A 4 -20.72 17.69 24.43
N SER A 5 -20.61 18.94 24.88
CA SER A 5 -20.76 20.15 24.06
C SER A 5 -19.62 20.34 23.05
N SER A 6 -18.39 19.96 23.40
CA SER A 6 -17.22 20.05 22.50
C SER A 6 -17.33 19.08 21.32
N LEU A 7 -17.83 17.87 21.56
CA LEU A 7 -18.06 16.88 20.51
C LEU A 7 -19.20 17.28 19.57
N LYS A 8 -20.27 17.89 20.10
CA LYS A 8 -21.35 18.45 19.27
C LYS A 8 -20.86 19.61 18.41
N PHE A 9 -20.06 20.52 18.96
CA PHE A 9 -19.46 21.62 18.20
C PHE A 9 -18.60 21.12 17.04
N LEU A 10 -17.69 20.17 17.28
CA LEU A 10 -16.83 19.63 16.23
C LEU A 10 -17.63 18.98 15.09
N ARG A 11 -18.69 18.22 15.41
CA ARG A 11 -19.57 17.64 14.38
C ARG A 11 -20.23 18.70 13.51
N ILE A 12 -20.69 19.80 14.10
CA ILE A 12 -21.30 20.90 13.34
C ILE A 12 -20.22 21.59 12.51
N TYR A 13 -19.07 21.90 13.10
CA TYR A 13 -17.95 22.53 12.43
C TYR A 13 -17.51 21.76 11.18
N ASP A 14 -17.34 20.44 11.31
CA ASP A 14 -16.89 19.57 10.20
C ASP A 14 -17.90 19.49 9.05
N THR A 15 -19.18 19.82 9.28
CA THR A 15 -20.22 19.86 8.23
C THR A 15 -20.33 21.20 7.50
N LEU A 16 -19.69 22.25 8.03
CA LEU A 16 -19.76 23.58 7.42
C LEU A 16 -18.82 23.69 6.20
N PRO A 17 -19.19 24.44 5.16
CA PRO A 17 -18.26 24.83 4.09
C PRO A 17 -17.04 25.60 4.65
N PRO A 18 -15.88 25.57 3.97
CA PRO A 18 -14.66 26.24 4.43
C PRO A 18 -14.84 27.73 4.73
N GLU A 19 -15.66 28.42 3.96
CA GLU A 19 -15.97 29.85 4.13
C GLU A 19 -16.75 30.09 5.43
N ALA A 20 -17.71 29.21 5.74
CA ALA A 20 -18.51 29.26 6.96
C ALA A 20 -17.70 28.81 8.19
N GLN A 21 -16.81 27.83 8.06
CA GLN A 21 -15.84 27.46 9.08
C GLN A 21 -14.94 28.64 9.45
N LYS A 22 -14.39 29.31 8.44
CA LYS A 22 -13.55 30.51 8.62
C LYS A 22 -14.34 31.63 9.30
N SER A 23 -15.56 31.92 8.83
CA SER A 23 -16.43 32.93 9.43
C SER A 23 -16.76 32.63 10.90
N LEU A 24 -17.02 31.37 11.24
CA LEU A 24 -17.27 30.94 12.62
C LEU A 24 -16.03 31.14 13.50
N VAL A 25 -14.85 30.78 13.00
CA VAL A 25 -13.58 30.99 13.70
C VAL A 25 -13.32 32.48 13.90
N ASP A 26 -13.46 33.29 12.85
CA ASP A 26 -13.19 34.73 12.91
C ASP A 26 -14.15 35.45 13.89
N SER A 27 -15.44 35.10 13.89
CA SER A 27 -16.45 35.74 14.73
C SER A 27 -16.48 35.22 16.17
N GLN A 28 -16.43 33.90 16.37
CA GLN A 28 -16.63 33.27 17.68
C GLN A 28 -15.30 32.94 18.37
N LEU A 29 -14.30 32.42 17.65
CA LEU A 29 -13.02 32.07 18.28
C LEU A 29 -12.20 33.32 18.61
N GLY A 30 -12.23 34.34 17.74
CA GLY A 30 -11.58 35.63 17.99
C GLY A 30 -12.12 36.34 19.24
N SER A 31 -13.43 36.34 19.44
CA SER A 31 -14.07 36.91 20.64
C SER A 31 -13.81 36.07 21.90
N LEU A 32 -13.86 34.73 21.79
CA LEU A 32 -13.49 33.82 22.88
C LEU A 32 -12.04 34.00 23.34
N LEU A 33 -11.08 34.15 22.41
CA LEU A 33 -9.68 34.38 22.74
C LEU A 33 -9.45 35.68 23.51
N LYS A 34 -10.23 36.73 23.22
CA LYS A 34 -10.19 38.01 23.96
C LYS A 34 -10.73 37.89 25.38
N SER A 35 -11.71 37.02 25.61
CA SER A 35 -12.30 36.76 26.93
C SER A 35 -11.48 35.83 27.83
N LEU A 36 -10.53 35.09 27.25
CA LEU A 36 -9.69 34.14 28.00
C LEU A 36 -8.59 34.86 28.80
N PRO A 37 -8.16 34.31 29.95
CA PRO A 37 -6.97 34.78 30.65
C PRO A 37 -5.76 34.82 29.70
N LYS A 38 -4.96 35.89 29.78
CA LYS A 38 -3.82 36.14 28.87
C LYS A 38 -2.90 34.92 28.70
N GLU A 39 -2.63 34.20 29.79
CA GLU A 39 -1.80 32.99 29.76
C GLU A 39 -2.40 31.85 28.93
N LYS A 40 -3.73 31.65 29.01
CA LYS A 40 -4.43 30.64 28.19
C LYS A 40 -4.49 31.07 26.73
N ALA A 41 -4.76 32.35 26.45
CA ALA A 41 -4.76 32.90 25.10
C ALA A 41 -3.37 32.75 24.43
N LYS A 42 -2.28 33.09 25.14
CA LYS A 42 -0.91 32.88 24.67
C LYS A 42 -0.62 31.41 24.35
N ARG A 43 -1.09 30.47 25.18
CA ARG A 43 -0.93 29.02 24.91
C ARG A 43 -1.65 28.60 23.63
N VAL A 44 -2.86 29.10 23.37
CA VAL A 44 -3.60 28.81 22.14
C VAL A 44 -2.89 29.38 20.92
N VAL A 45 -2.45 30.64 20.98
CA VAL A 45 -1.69 31.28 19.90
C VAL A 45 -0.38 30.53 19.64
N SER A 46 0.37 30.17 20.69
CA SER A 46 1.59 29.37 20.57
C SER A 46 1.33 28.01 19.90
N ALA A 47 0.24 27.33 20.26
CA ALA A 47 -0.16 26.09 19.62
C ALA A 47 -0.50 26.30 18.13
N ALA A 48 -1.22 27.38 17.79
CA ALA A 48 -1.53 27.74 16.41
C ALA A 48 -0.27 28.10 15.61
N THR A 49 0.65 28.89 16.17
CA THR A 49 1.95 29.21 15.54
C THR A 49 2.79 27.95 15.32
N ARG A 50 2.77 26.99 16.24
CA ARG A 50 3.45 25.71 16.07
C ARG A 50 2.83 24.88 14.94
N LEU A 51 1.50 24.88 14.82
CA LEU A 51 0.81 24.24 13.69
C LEU A 51 1.13 24.93 12.37
N GLN A 52 1.09 26.26 12.34
CA GLN A 52 1.48 27.06 11.17
C GLN A 52 2.90 26.74 10.73
N LYS A 53 3.87 26.74 11.65
CA LYS A 53 5.27 26.42 11.35
C LYS A 53 5.41 24.97 10.84
N ARG A 54 4.70 24.02 11.44
CA ARG A 54 4.68 22.62 10.98
C ARG A 54 4.13 22.49 9.56
N TYR A 55 3.13 23.26 9.20
CA TYR A 55 2.46 23.15 7.91
C TYR A 55 3.07 24.06 6.83
N ALA A 56 3.86 25.07 7.21
CA ALA A 56 4.62 25.90 6.27
C ALA A 56 5.70 25.10 5.52
N SER A 57 6.18 24.00 6.09
CA SER A 57 7.19 23.12 5.48
C SER A 57 6.62 21.93 4.70
N ILE A 58 5.31 21.88 4.44
CA ILE A 58 4.72 20.80 3.65
C ILE A 58 5.27 20.87 2.21
N PRO A 59 5.89 19.80 1.70
CA PRO A 59 6.21 19.71 0.28
C PRO A 59 4.93 19.72 -0.56
N ASP A 60 4.85 20.57 -1.59
CA ASP A 60 3.73 20.46 -2.54
C ASP A 60 3.92 19.25 -3.44
N ILE A 61 2.91 18.38 -3.47
CA ILE A 61 2.79 17.33 -4.47
C ILE A 61 2.34 18.03 -5.76
N ASP A 62 3.26 18.65 -6.50
CA ASP A 62 2.93 19.31 -7.77
C ASP A 62 2.68 18.27 -8.87
N VAL A 63 1.46 17.75 -8.88
CA VAL A 63 1.01 16.74 -9.84
C VAL A 63 1.06 17.28 -11.27
N LYS A 64 0.82 18.58 -11.49
CA LYS A 64 0.72 19.11 -12.86
C LYS A 64 2.10 19.22 -13.49
N SER A 65 3.06 19.83 -12.79
CA SER A 65 4.41 19.98 -13.30
C SER A 65 5.09 18.62 -13.48
N LYS A 66 5.01 17.73 -12.48
CA LYS A 66 5.62 16.40 -12.56
C LYS A 66 5.00 15.53 -13.67
N LYS A 67 3.68 15.61 -13.89
CA LYS A 67 3.05 14.96 -15.05
C LYS A 67 3.59 15.48 -16.38
N LYS A 68 3.81 16.78 -16.50
CA LYS A 68 4.35 17.39 -17.73
C LYS A 68 5.78 16.93 -17.99
N GLU A 69 6.64 17.02 -16.98
CA GLU A 69 8.05 16.57 -17.02
C GLU A 69 8.15 15.11 -17.47
N ILE A 70 7.42 14.21 -16.80
CA ILE A 70 7.40 12.78 -17.14
C ILE A 70 6.89 12.53 -18.56
N ARG A 71 5.84 13.24 -19.01
CA ARG A 71 5.32 13.08 -20.37
C ARG A 71 6.34 13.53 -21.42
N THR A 72 7.11 14.57 -21.14
CA THR A 72 8.22 14.97 -22.02
C THR A 72 9.24 13.83 -22.13
N LEU A 73 9.68 13.27 -20.99
CA LEU A 73 10.62 12.14 -20.97
C LEU A 73 10.09 10.90 -21.72
N LEU A 74 8.80 10.58 -21.56
CA LEU A 74 8.18 9.48 -22.31
C LEU A 74 8.11 9.75 -23.82
N ASN A 75 7.87 10.99 -24.23
CA ASN A 75 7.90 11.36 -25.65
C ASN A 75 9.31 11.27 -26.22
N ASP A 76 10.32 11.68 -25.45
CA ASP A 76 11.72 11.54 -25.82
C ASP A 76 12.11 10.07 -25.96
N LEU A 77 11.66 9.22 -25.02
CA LEU A 77 11.83 7.77 -25.09
C LEU A 77 11.20 7.17 -26.35
N ARG A 78 9.96 7.58 -26.69
CA ARG A 78 9.28 7.13 -27.91
C ARG A 78 10.00 7.60 -29.17
N CYS A 79 10.56 8.81 -29.18
CA CYS A 79 11.35 9.32 -30.28
C CYS A 79 12.68 8.57 -30.43
N ASP A 80 13.36 8.28 -29.32
CA ASP A 80 14.62 7.51 -29.29
C ASP A 80 14.42 6.07 -29.79
N ASN A 81 13.31 5.42 -29.42
CA ASN A 81 12.95 4.09 -29.95
C ASN A 81 12.78 4.09 -31.48
N LYS A 82 12.27 5.17 -32.07
CA LYS A 82 12.16 5.29 -33.54
C LYS A 82 13.51 5.58 -34.20
N ARG A 83 14.38 6.36 -33.56
CA ARG A 83 15.69 6.78 -34.09
C ARG A 83 16.74 5.68 -34.01
N SER A 84 16.78 4.94 -32.90
CA SER A 84 17.70 3.83 -32.68
C SER A 84 17.55 2.71 -33.73
N PHE A 85 16.37 2.58 -34.33
CA PHE A 85 16.12 1.67 -35.46
C PHE A 85 16.89 2.05 -36.75
N LEU A 86 17.28 3.31 -36.92
CA LEU A 86 17.80 3.87 -38.18
C LEU A 86 19.33 4.10 -38.20
N LYS A 87 20.07 3.69 -37.16
CA LYS A 87 21.51 3.92 -36.89
C LYS A 87 21.81 5.22 -36.13
N ASP A 88 21.73 5.19 -34.79
CA ASP A 88 22.71 5.84 -33.92
C ASP A 88 22.56 5.38 -32.46
N ARG A 89 23.54 5.72 -31.59
CA ARG A 89 23.53 5.45 -30.13
C ARG A 89 22.18 5.85 -29.50
N SER A 90 21.58 4.93 -28.75
CA SER A 90 20.33 5.15 -28.03
C SER A 90 20.58 5.80 -26.67
N ASN A 91 19.85 6.87 -26.35
CA ASN A 91 19.89 7.52 -25.03
C ASN A 91 18.89 6.90 -24.04
N ARG A 92 18.28 5.76 -24.38
CA ARG A 92 17.23 5.11 -23.60
C ARG A 92 17.59 4.88 -22.14
N THR A 93 18.83 4.47 -21.85
CA THR A 93 19.27 4.23 -20.46
C THR A 93 19.26 5.50 -19.63
N GLU A 94 19.68 6.63 -20.22
CA GLU A 94 19.71 7.94 -19.56
C GLU A 94 18.28 8.44 -19.32
N ILE A 95 17.41 8.35 -20.33
CA ILE A 95 16.00 8.74 -20.20
C ILE A 95 15.29 7.89 -19.14
N HIS A 96 15.53 6.58 -19.12
CA HIS A 96 14.99 5.71 -18.07
C HIS A 96 15.50 6.09 -16.69
N ALA A 97 16.80 6.36 -16.54
CA ALA A 97 17.37 6.80 -15.26
C ALA A 97 16.73 8.11 -14.78
N GLU A 98 16.54 9.09 -15.67
CA GLU A 98 15.90 10.37 -15.34
C GLU A 98 14.43 10.20 -14.93
N VAL A 99 13.69 9.31 -15.59
CA VAL A 99 12.32 8.94 -15.19
C VAL A 99 12.32 8.31 -13.78
N ILE A 100 13.23 7.36 -13.51
CA ILE A 100 13.33 6.71 -12.20
C ILE A 100 13.70 7.72 -11.11
N ASP A 101 14.65 8.62 -11.34
CA ASP A 101 15.03 9.66 -10.38
C ASP A 101 13.88 10.63 -10.11
N THR A 102 13.14 11.01 -11.15
CA THR A 102 11.93 11.84 -11.03
C THR A 102 10.88 11.15 -10.16
N LEU A 103 10.64 9.86 -10.38
CA LEU A 103 9.74 9.06 -9.58
C LEU A 103 10.22 8.89 -8.14
N ALA A 104 11.51 8.63 -7.92
CA ALA A 104 12.09 8.48 -6.60
C ALA A 104 11.91 9.75 -5.75
N CYS A 105 12.18 10.91 -6.34
CA CYS A 105 11.95 12.21 -5.70
C CYS A 105 10.47 12.41 -5.35
N TRP A 106 9.57 12.02 -6.25
CA TRP A 106 8.13 12.18 -6.03
C TRP A 106 7.61 11.26 -4.93
N ILE A 107 8.07 10.00 -4.90
CA ILE A 107 7.78 9.01 -3.85
C ILE A 107 8.29 9.52 -2.50
N GLU A 108 9.49 10.09 -2.43
CA GLU A 108 10.01 10.71 -1.20
C GLU A 108 9.14 11.87 -0.71
N GLN A 109 8.70 12.76 -1.62
CA GLN A 109 7.79 13.86 -1.27
C GLN A 109 6.45 13.35 -0.74
N ILE A 110 5.86 12.34 -1.39
CA ILE A 110 4.62 11.70 -0.93
C ILE A 110 4.79 11.18 0.48
N TRP A 111 5.90 10.47 0.77
CA TRP A 111 6.18 9.96 2.11
C TRP A 111 6.19 11.06 3.17
N ARG A 112 6.89 12.16 2.92
CA ARG A 112 6.95 13.30 3.87
C ARG A 112 5.57 13.91 4.09
N VAL A 113 4.76 14.02 3.06
CA VAL A 113 3.39 14.57 3.13
C VAL A 113 2.48 13.67 3.96
N VAL A 114 2.48 12.35 3.69
CA VAL A 114 1.56 11.41 4.35
C VAL A 114 2.02 11.01 5.76
N TYR A 115 3.31 10.76 5.95
CA TYR A 115 3.84 10.22 7.21
C TYR A 115 4.21 11.32 8.21
N GLU A 116 4.99 12.34 7.80
CA GLU A 116 5.44 13.39 8.71
C GLU A 116 4.36 14.45 8.94
N HIS A 117 3.72 14.91 7.87
CA HIS A 117 2.75 16.00 7.93
C HIS A 117 1.31 15.50 8.13
N ASN A 118 1.00 14.24 7.79
CA ASN A 118 -0.32 13.63 7.96
C ASN A 118 -1.44 14.41 7.25
N VAL A 119 -1.20 14.81 6.01
CA VAL A 119 -2.14 15.60 5.19
C VAL A 119 -2.21 15.08 3.76
N HIS A 120 -3.20 15.54 2.99
CA HIS A 120 -3.34 15.29 1.55
C HIS A 120 -3.34 13.81 1.12
N PHE A 121 -3.83 12.91 1.98
CA PHE A 121 -3.85 11.45 1.71
C PHE A 121 -4.50 11.08 0.37
N VAL A 122 -5.63 11.69 0.01
CA VAL A 122 -6.31 11.43 -1.27
C VAL A 122 -5.47 11.89 -2.47
N LYS A 123 -4.83 13.07 -2.37
CA LYS A 123 -3.93 13.58 -3.41
C LYS A 123 -2.71 12.65 -3.57
N ALA A 124 -2.15 12.18 -2.46
CA ALA A 124 -1.06 11.21 -2.45
C ALA A 124 -1.48 9.87 -3.09
N HIS A 125 -2.64 9.32 -2.72
CA HIS A 125 -3.16 8.08 -3.29
C HIS A 125 -3.34 8.19 -4.82
N ASN A 126 -4.01 9.23 -5.32
CA ASN A 126 -4.19 9.47 -6.76
C ASN A 126 -2.85 9.65 -7.49
N THR A 127 -1.85 10.17 -6.79
CA THR A 127 -0.50 10.29 -7.33
C THR A 127 0.19 8.94 -7.44
N LEU A 128 0.06 8.07 -6.44
CA LEU A 128 0.58 6.70 -6.48
C LEU A 128 -0.07 5.88 -7.60
N LEU A 129 -1.39 6.00 -7.80
CA LEU A 129 -2.08 5.39 -8.94
C LEU A 129 -1.54 5.89 -10.28
N TYR A 130 -1.28 7.19 -10.41
CA TYR A 130 -0.65 7.74 -11.60
C TYR A 130 0.75 7.15 -11.84
N ILE A 131 1.57 7.03 -10.79
CA ILE A 131 2.90 6.44 -10.90
C ILE A 131 2.80 4.94 -11.29
N ALA A 132 1.85 4.20 -10.74
CA ALA A 132 1.61 2.80 -11.11
C ALA A 132 1.29 2.65 -12.61
N ASN A 133 0.34 3.45 -13.12
CA ASN A 133 -0.01 3.46 -14.54
C ASN A 133 1.16 3.87 -15.43
N LEU A 134 1.98 4.82 -14.97
CA LEU A 134 3.18 5.23 -15.70
C LEU A 134 4.19 4.09 -15.81
N ILE A 135 4.39 3.31 -14.73
CA ILE A 135 5.29 2.16 -14.75
C ILE A 135 4.83 1.13 -15.78
N LEU A 136 3.51 0.89 -15.90
CA LEU A 136 2.95 0.04 -16.95
C LEU A 136 3.24 0.62 -18.35
N GLU A 137 3.01 1.92 -18.55
CA GLU A 137 3.29 2.57 -19.83
C GLU A 137 4.78 2.48 -20.23
N ILE A 138 5.70 2.66 -19.28
CA ILE A 138 7.15 2.50 -19.53
C ILE A 138 7.46 1.07 -19.97
N ARG A 139 6.83 0.06 -19.34
CA ARG A 139 6.98 -1.37 -19.72
C ARG A 139 6.49 -1.60 -21.15
N ASP A 140 5.36 -1.00 -21.52
CA ASP A 140 4.76 -1.19 -22.84
C ASP A 140 5.57 -0.51 -23.94
N ILE A 141 5.95 0.76 -23.79
CA ILE A 141 6.80 1.50 -24.74
C ILE A 141 8.09 0.73 -25.01
N SER A 142 8.62 0.12 -23.96
CA SER A 142 9.85 -0.64 -23.94
C SER A 142 9.77 -2.02 -24.60
N GLY A 143 8.58 -2.62 -24.68
CA GLY A 143 8.36 -3.97 -25.20
C GLY A 143 8.06 -4.06 -26.71
N HIS A 144 7.62 -2.96 -27.33
CA HIS A 144 7.10 -2.95 -28.71
C HIS A 144 8.15 -2.67 -29.80
N GLY A 145 9.38 -2.30 -29.43
CA GLY A 145 10.40 -1.87 -30.38
C GLY A 145 11.40 -2.95 -30.77
N GLY A 146 10.97 -4.07 -31.36
CA GLY A 146 11.80 -5.01 -32.17
C GLY A 146 13.10 -5.60 -31.58
N GLY A 147 13.51 -5.22 -30.37
CA GLY A 147 14.73 -5.65 -29.70
C GLY A 147 14.46 -6.62 -28.55
N CYS A 148 15.52 -7.30 -28.10
CA CYS A 148 15.48 -8.21 -26.94
C CYS A 148 14.79 -7.53 -25.73
N LYS A 149 13.68 -8.11 -25.25
CA LYS A 149 12.94 -7.71 -24.01
C LYS A 149 13.85 -7.54 -22.78
N CYS A 150 15.04 -8.12 -22.87
CA CYS A 150 16.16 -8.18 -21.95
C CYS A 150 16.65 -6.80 -21.46
N SER A 151 16.55 -5.76 -22.29
CA SER A 151 17.15 -4.44 -21.99
C SER A 151 16.34 -3.56 -21.02
N VAL A 152 15.06 -3.89 -20.79
CA VAL A 152 14.14 -3.12 -19.93
C VAL A 152 13.99 -3.80 -18.57
N VAL A 153 14.19 -5.13 -18.56
CA VAL A 153 14.24 -5.97 -17.36
C VAL A 153 15.45 -5.61 -16.48
N ALA A 154 16.47 -4.91 -16.99
CA ALA A 154 17.69 -4.59 -16.25
C ALA A 154 17.84 -3.11 -15.82
N ILE A 155 16.79 -2.27 -15.91
CA ILE A 155 16.87 -0.88 -15.46
C ILE A 155 16.95 -0.87 -13.92
N PRO A 156 18.07 -0.43 -13.33
CA PRO A 156 18.20 -0.40 -11.88
C PRO A 156 17.29 0.67 -11.29
N VAL A 157 16.59 0.30 -10.23
CA VAL A 157 15.76 1.20 -9.43
C VAL A 157 16.47 1.48 -8.12
N SER A 158 16.74 2.75 -7.85
CA SER A 158 17.30 3.22 -6.58
C SER A 158 16.40 4.29 -5.99
N VAL A 159 15.70 3.97 -4.91
CA VAL A 159 14.83 4.93 -4.20
C VAL A 159 15.34 5.08 -2.78
N LYS A 160 15.58 6.32 -2.36
CA LYS A 160 16.06 6.66 -1.02
C LYS A 160 15.03 7.54 -0.35
N ILE A 161 14.49 7.09 0.78
CA ILE A 161 13.53 7.86 1.56
C ILE A 161 14.26 8.48 2.75
N LYS A 162 14.27 9.81 2.83
CA LYS A 162 14.81 10.56 3.96
C LYS A 162 13.72 11.42 4.60
N SER A 163 13.82 11.52 5.91
CA SER A 163 13.02 12.45 6.70
C SER A 163 13.41 13.90 6.47
N THR A 164 12.55 14.82 6.91
CA THR A 164 12.85 16.27 6.91
C THR A 164 14.09 16.64 7.72
N SER A 165 14.47 15.83 8.72
CA SER A 165 15.73 16.02 9.45
C SER A 165 16.96 15.46 8.73
N GLY A 166 16.79 14.89 7.54
CA GLY A 166 17.84 14.22 6.78
C GLY A 166 18.10 12.77 7.21
N LYS A 167 17.47 12.29 8.29
CA LYS A 167 17.61 10.90 8.74
C LYS A 167 17.11 9.93 7.67
N PHE A 168 17.92 8.93 7.38
CA PHE A 168 17.62 7.86 6.45
C PHE A 168 16.52 6.94 7.01
N ILE A 169 15.48 6.69 6.20
CA ILE A 169 14.33 5.87 6.60
C ILE A 169 14.38 4.51 5.90
N LYS A 170 14.53 4.52 4.56
CA LYS A 170 14.48 3.31 3.76
C LYS A 170 15.27 3.47 2.46
N ARG A 171 15.97 2.40 2.06
CA ARG A 171 16.57 2.24 0.74
C ARG A 171 15.85 1.14 -0.01
N PHE A 172 15.58 1.38 -1.28
CA PHE A 172 15.22 0.36 -2.24
C PHE A 172 16.30 0.35 -3.31
N SER A 173 16.83 -0.83 -3.59
CA SER A 173 17.82 -1.05 -4.63
C SER A 173 17.46 -2.33 -5.35
N TYR A 174 16.93 -2.20 -6.56
CA TYR A 174 16.49 -3.33 -7.37
C TYR A 174 17.13 -3.26 -8.74
N SER A 175 17.35 -4.42 -9.36
CA SER A 175 17.93 -4.53 -10.70
C SER A 175 16.92 -4.28 -11.81
N ASN A 176 15.63 -4.16 -11.48
CA ASN A 176 14.56 -4.06 -12.47
C ASN A 176 13.47 -3.05 -12.06
N ILE A 177 12.86 -2.43 -13.06
CA ILE A 177 11.74 -1.49 -12.90
C ILE A 177 10.46 -2.17 -12.37
N GLN A 178 10.32 -3.49 -12.57
CA GLN A 178 9.17 -4.24 -12.05
C GLN A 178 9.11 -4.23 -10.52
N SER A 179 10.26 -4.15 -9.87
CA SER A 179 10.35 -4.06 -8.42
C SER A 179 9.89 -2.70 -7.86
N MET A 180 9.61 -1.71 -8.72
CA MET A 180 8.97 -0.47 -8.32
C MET A 180 7.58 -0.71 -7.72
N ASP A 181 6.89 -1.78 -8.12
CA ASP A 181 5.61 -2.19 -7.54
C ASP A 181 5.75 -2.40 -6.02
N LYS A 182 6.88 -2.97 -5.57
CA LYS A 182 7.17 -3.15 -4.14
C LYS A 182 7.34 -1.81 -3.42
N VAL A 183 7.99 -0.84 -4.06
CA VAL A 183 8.17 0.52 -3.52
C VAL A 183 6.81 1.21 -3.36
N LEU A 184 5.93 1.06 -4.35
CA LEU A 184 4.59 1.64 -4.31
C LEU A 184 3.72 0.98 -3.23
N LEU A 185 3.72 -0.34 -3.14
CA LEU A 185 2.98 -1.07 -2.10
C LEU A 185 3.48 -0.73 -0.69
N TRP A 186 4.80 -0.54 -0.52
CA TRP A 186 5.35 0.01 0.70
C TRP A 186 4.80 1.42 0.98
N MET A 187 4.78 2.30 -0.02
CA MET A 187 4.25 3.66 0.15
C MET A 187 2.77 3.69 0.49
N TRP A 188 1.96 2.83 -0.14
CA TRP A 188 0.55 2.67 0.22
C TRP A 188 0.42 2.20 1.66
N ARG A 189 1.26 1.26 2.14
CA ARG A 189 1.26 0.88 3.55
C ARG A 189 1.44 2.09 4.45
N GLU A 190 2.47 2.90 4.19
CA GLU A 190 2.79 4.10 4.96
C GLU A 190 1.65 5.13 4.93
N LEU A 191 1.02 5.32 3.77
CA LEU A 191 -0.15 6.19 3.59
C LEU A 191 -1.34 5.71 4.43
N LEU A 192 -1.73 4.45 4.30
CA LEU A 192 -2.95 3.91 4.92
C LEU A 192 -2.83 3.87 6.45
N VAL A 193 -1.68 3.47 7.00
CA VAL A 193 -1.48 3.48 8.47
C VAL A 193 -1.43 4.90 9.05
N SER A 194 -0.84 5.86 8.32
CA SER A 194 -0.78 7.26 8.75
C SER A 194 -2.15 7.93 8.67
N MET A 195 -2.91 7.62 7.62
CA MET A 195 -4.29 8.06 7.45
C MET A 195 -5.18 7.50 8.55
N SER A 196 -5.04 6.22 8.90
CA SER A 196 -5.75 5.61 10.03
C SER A 196 -5.38 6.26 11.36
N ALA A 197 -4.11 6.62 11.55
CA ALA A 197 -3.63 7.25 12.79
C ALA A 197 -4.15 8.69 12.96
N SER A 198 -4.52 9.37 11.87
CA SER A 198 -4.87 10.79 11.87
C SER A 198 -6.37 11.06 11.66
N GLY A 199 -7.08 10.29 10.83
CA GLY A 199 -8.39 10.65 10.30
C GLY A 199 -9.62 9.92 10.87
N GLY A 200 -9.49 9.17 11.97
CA GLY A 200 -10.64 8.59 12.69
C GLY A 200 -11.54 7.69 11.83
N ARG A 201 -12.88 7.76 12.00
CA ARG A 201 -13.83 6.89 11.27
C ARG A 201 -13.91 7.21 9.77
N GLN A 202 -13.84 8.49 9.40
CA GLN A 202 -13.91 8.91 7.99
C GLN A 202 -12.71 8.40 7.19
N ALA A 203 -11.54 8.29 7.83
CA ALA A 203 -10.38 7.65 7.24
C ALA A 203 -10.65 6.19 6.86
N ARG A 204 -11.42 5.44 7.66
CA ARG A 204 -11.69 4.01 7.39
C ARG A 204 -12.43 3.79 6.09
N LYS A 205 -13.51 4.55 5.87
CA LYS A 205 -14.28 4.47 4.62
C LYS A 205 -13.39 4.76 3.40
N LYS A 206 -12.57 5.81 3.51
CA LYS A 206 -11.64 6.18 2.44
C LYS A 206 -10.52 5.16 2.24
N ILE A 207 -10.02 4.51 3.30
CA ILE A 207 -9.07 3.41 3.19
C ILE A 207 -9.71 2.25 2.41
N SER A 208 -10.95 1.87 2.72
CA SER A 208 -11.66 0.83 1.98
C SER A 208 -11.80 1.16 0.50
N GLU A 209 -12.18 2.39 0.15
CA GLU A 209 -12.20 2.85 -1.26
C GLU A 209 -10.82 2.71 -1.92
N MET A 210 -9.74 3.12 -1.23
CA MET A 210 -8.37 3.00 -1.74
C MET A 210 -7.88 1.55 -1.89
N LEU A 211 -8.41 0.59 -1.11
CA LEU A 211 -8.07 -0.83 -1.26
C LEU A 211 -8.63 -1.39 -2.57
N VAL A 212 -9.83 -0.96 -2.98
CA VAL A 212 -10.42 -1.30 -4.28
C VAL A 212 -9.52 -0.78 -5.40
N ASP A 213 -9.12 0.49 -5.34
CA ASP A 213 -8.24 1.08 -6.37
C ASP A 213 -6.88 0.33 -6.50
N ILE A 214 -6.32 -0.15 -5.39
CA ILE A 214 -5.08 -0.93 -5.39
C ILE A 214 -5.32 -2.33 -5.98
N GLU A 215 -6.44 -2.96 -5.65
CA GLU A 215 -6.83 -4.25 -6.23
C GLU A 215 -7.01 -4.14 -7.75
N ASP A 216 -7.72 -3.11 -8.23
CA ASP A 216 -7.93 -2.87 -9.66
C ASP A 216 -6.59 -2.68 -10.40
N THR A 217 -5.58 -2.12 -9.72
CA THR A 217 -4.28 -1.83 -10.31
C THR A 217 -3.30 -3.02 -10.26
N PHE A 218 -3.25 -3.77 -9.15
CA PHE A 218 -2.22 -4.81 -8.90
C PHE A 218 -2.80 -6.21 -8.59
N GLY A 219 -4.11 -6.37 -8.61
CA GLY A 219 -4.83 -7.57 -8.20
C GLY A 219 -4.91 -7.72 -6.67
N TRP A 220 -5.88 -8.53 -6.21
CA TRP A 220 -6.15 -8.73 -4.78
C TRP A 220 -4.95 -9.20 -3.95
N LYS A 221 -4.05 -10.01 -4.54
CA LYS A 221 -2.83 -10.51 -3.87
C LYS A 221 -1.92 -9.36 -3.39
N SER A 222 -2.00 -8.21 -4.05
CA SER A 222 -1.22 -7.03 -3.67
C SER A 222 -1.64 -6.45 -2.32
N LEU A 223 -2.90 -6.60 -1.91
CA LEU A 223 -3.40 -6.05 -0.64
C LEU A 223 -2.73 -6.72 0.57
N ALA A 224 -2.48 -8.03 0.49
CA ALA A 224 -1.68 -8.72 1.49
C ALA A 224 -0.22 -8.21 1.49
N LYS A 225 0.37 -7.99 0.31
CA LYS A 225 1.72 -7.42 0.18
C LYS A 225 1.81 -5.99 0.72
N VAL A 226 0.74 -5.17 0.62
CA VAL A 226 0.70 -3.85 1.26
C VAL A 226 0.97 -4.00 2.76
N LEU A 227 0.34 -4.96 3.45
CA LEU A 227 0.59 -5.19 4.88
C LEU A 227 2.06 -5.50 5.19
N HIS A 228 2.72 -6.25 4.31
CA HIS A 228 4.14 -6.62 4.42
C HIS A 228 5.11 -5.61 3.77
N GLY A 229 4.62 -4.43 3.36
CA GLY A 229 5.46 -3.37 2.80
C GLY A 229 6.01 -3.71 1.41
N GLY A 230 5.21 -4.37 0.58
CA GLY A 230 5.52 -4.73 -0.80
C GLY A 230 6.22 -6.08 -0.98
N TYR A 231 6.62 -6.74 0.10
CA TYR A 231 7.18 -8.08 0.06
C TYR A 231 6.08 -9.14 0.03
N ASN A 232 6.39 -10.29 -0.55
CA ASN A 232 5.56 -11.46 -0.35
C ASN A 232 5.65 -11.79 1.15
N GLY A 233 4.51 -11.82 1.83
CA GLY A 233 4.43 -12.58 3.08
C GLY A 233 4.74 -14.05 2.79
N SER A 234 4.74 -14.91 3.79
CA SER A 234 4.93 -16.37 3.63
C SER A 234 3.97 -17.04 2.62
N ILE A 235 3.01 -16.27 2.10
CA ILE A 235 2.06 -16.46 1.01
C ILE A 235 2.74 -16.95 -0.31
N LEU A 236 3.35 -18.13 -0.36
CA LEU A 236 3.64 -18.91 -1.60
C LEU A 236 5.00 -18.72 -2.33
N SER A 237 6.12 -18.44 -1.66
CA SER A 237 7.45 -18.60 -2.32
C SER A 237 8.55 -19.02 -1.37
N ASP A 238 9.19 -20.12 -1.78
CA ASP A 238 10.48 -20.62 -1.36
C ASP A 238 11.56 -19.51 -1.30
N LYS A 239 12.52 -19.75 -0.41
CA LYS A 239 13.56 -18.87 0.11
C LYS A 239 14.14 -17.91 -0.92
N SER A 240 13.85 -16.61 -0.78
CA SER A 240 14.73 -15.56 -1.28
C SER A 240 15.13 -14.67 -0.10
N LEU A 241 16.26 -15.02 0.50
CA LEU A 241 16.95 -14.22 1.51
C LEU A 241 17.56 -12.99 0.83
N GLY A 242 16.73 -11.97 0.60
CA GLY A 242 17.15 -10.64 0.20
C GLY A 242 17.46 -9.80 1.43
N ASP A 243 18.75 -9.65 1.71
CA ASP A 243 19.40 -8.80 2.71
C ASP A 243 18.67 -7.46 2.98
N GLU A 244 17.84 -7.44 4.01
CA GLU A 244 17.28 -6.24 4.63
C GLU A 244 18.12 -5.94 5.88
N SER A 245 19.34 -5.47 5.67
CA SER A 245 20.08 -4.78 6.73
C SER A 245 19.35 -3.48 7.07
N CYS A 246 18.43 -3.56 8.03
CA CYS A 246 18.03 -2.41 8.83
C CYS A 246 19.28 -1.94 9.57
N LEU A 247 20.11 -1.12 8.92
CA LEU A 247 21.29 -0.50 9.52
C LEU A 247 20.82 0.25 10.76
N GLY A 248 21.04 -0.37 11.91
CA GLY A 248 20.91 0.26 13.20
C GLY A 248 21.73 1.53 13.16
N SER A 249 21.11 2.60 13.63
CA SER A 249 21.73 3.91 13.82
C SER A 249 23.13 3.73 14.42
N SER A 250 24.17 3.89 13.60
CA SER A 250 25.53 4.13 14.08
C SER A 250 25.45 5.42 14.87
N SER A 251 25.49 5.30 16.19
CA SER A 251 25.73 6.42 17.08
C SER A 251 27.23 6.68 16.96
N ASP A 252 27.60 7.66 16.14
CA ASP A 252 28.94 8.23 16.16
C ASP A 252 29.21 8.75 17.58
N SER A 253 30.02 7.99 18.32
CA SER A 253 30.59 8.38 19.59
C SER A 253 32.00 7.83 19.63
N ASP A 254 32.90 8.56 18.98
CA ASP A 254 34.32 8.47 19.27
C ASP A 254 34.54 8.89 20.73
N THR A 255 34.70 7.92 21.63
CA THR A 255 35.46 8.12 22.88
C THR A 255 35.81 6.77 23.52
N ASP A 256 37.11 6.47 23.45
CA ASP A 256 37.96 5.67 24.32
C ASP A 256 37.35 4.65 25.30
N ALA A 257 37.78 3.40 25.08
CA ALA A 257 38.28 2.47 26.09
C ALA A 257 37.65 2.51 27.50
N SER A 258 36.69 1.62 27.77
CA SER A 258 36.87 0.56 28.78
C SER A 258 35.63 -0.32 28.92
N SER A 259 35.90 -1.62 28.83
CA SER A 259 35.16 -2.74 29.41
C SER A 259 34.00 -2.38 30.35
N SER A 260 32.76 -2.64 29.92
CA SER A 260 31.77 -3.31 30.76
C SER A 260 30.70 -3.97 29.90
N LEU A 261 30.63 -5.30 30.02
CA LEU A 261 29.53 -6.14 29.53
C LEU A 261 28.23 -5.71 30.22
N SER A 262 27.50 -4.82 29.57
CA SER A 262 26.11 -4.52 29.92
C SER A 262 25.22 -5.08 28.83
N THR A 263 24.84 -6.34 28.99
CA THR A 263 23.71 -6.99 28.31
C THR A 263 22.42 -6.24 28.69
N SER A 264 22.21 -5.08 28.09
CA SER A 264 20.90 -4.44 28.08
C SER A 264 20.03 -5.22 27.08
N SER A 265 19.33 -6.21 27.62
CA SER A 265 18.17 -6.83 27.00
C SER A 265 17.12 -5.74 26.75
N THR A 266 17.21 -5.04 25.61
CA THR A 266 16.13 -4.18 25.15
C THR A 266 14.91 -5.07 24.88
N PRO A 267 13.84 -4.98 25.69
CA PRO A 267 12.63 -5.73 25.44
C PRO A 267 11.88 -5.08 24.26
N ASP A 268 11.09 -5.85 23.53
CA ASP A 268 10.07 -5.38 22.56
C ASP A 268 10.51 -5.02 21.12
N ARG A 269 11.53 -5.66 20.56
CA ARG A 269 11.60 -5.79 19.09
C ARG A 269 10.78 -7.00 18.64
N CYS A 270 9.46 -6.84 18.65
CA CYS A 270 8.54 -7.76 17.98
C CYS A 270 9.00 -7.96 16.53
N THR A 271 9.37 -9.20 16.19
CA THR A 271 9.88 -9.66 14.88
C THR A 271 8.80 -9.79 13.81
N CYS A 272 7.58 -9.32 14.06
CA CYS A 272 6.50 -9.44 13.08
C CYS A 272 6.82 -8.62 11.81
N SER A 273 6.68 -9.24 10.64
CA SER A 273 6.89 -8.64 9.31
C SER A 273 5.94 -7.46 9.02
N LEU A 274 4.89 -7.31 9.83
CA LEU A 274 3.91 -6.23 9.76
C LEU A 274 4.39 -4.92 10.41
N ARG A 275 5.51 -4.92 11.13
CA ARG A 275 6.06 -3.73 11.80
C ARG A 275 7.08 -3.02 10.93
N ALA A 276 7.01 -1.69 10.85
CA ALA A 276 8.14 -0.87 10.41
C ALA A 276 8.92 -0.30 11.60
N CYS A 277 10.25 -0.26 11.50
CA CYS A 277 11.13 0.23 12.57
C CYS A 277 11.00 1.74 12.80
N HIS A 278 10.65 2.51 11.76
CA HIS A 278 10.49 3.96 11.84
C HIS A 278 9.11 4.40 12.35
N TRP A 279 8.16 3.47 12.51
CA TRP A 279 6.82 3.78 13.00
C TRP A 279 6.80 4.24 14.44
N SER A 280 6.17 5.39 14.67
CA SER A 280 5.80 5.79 16.03
C SER A 280 4.81 4.78 16.63
N SER A 281 4.76 4.67 17.96
CA SER A 281 3.84 3.76 18.65
C SER A 281 2.38 4.00 18.27
N LYS A 282 2.01 5.24 17.94
CA LYS A 282 0.66 5.60 17.47
C LYS A 282 0.35 4.98 16.11
N VAL A 283 1.27 5.10 15.16
CA VAL A 283 1.12 4.54 13.80
C VAL A 283 1.20 3.02 13.83
N ASN A 284 2.14 2.46 14.60
CA ASN A 284 2.31 1.01 14.72
C ASN A 284 1.03 0.30 15.23
N LYS A 285 0.26 0.92 16.13
CA LYS A 285 -1.04 0.37 16.57
C LYS A 285 -2.06 0.26 15.43
N GLN A 286 -1.98 1.11 14.41
CA GLN A 286 -2.91 1.10 13.29
C GLN A 286 -2.68 -0.04 12.29
N ARG A 287 -1.54 -0.74 12.37
CA ARG A 287 -1.27 -1.90 11.51
C ARG A 287 -2.33 -3.00 11.66
N HIS A 288 -2.79 -3.23 12.89
CA HIS A 288 -3.84 -4.22 13.17
C HIS A 288 -5.16 -3.78 12.57
N HIS A 289 -5.46 -2.49 12.63
CA HIS A 289 -6.67 -1.97 12.01
C HIS A 289 -6.64 -2.10 10.48
N LEU A 290 -5.50 -1.78 9.85
CA LEU A 290 -5.33 -1.98 8.41
C LEU A 290 -5.46 -3.46 8.03
N ARG A 291 -4.84 -4.36 8.81
CA ARG A 291 -4.98 -5.82 8.66
C ARG A 291 -6.45 -6.25 8.71
N THR A 292 -7.22 -5.79 9.69
CA THR A 292 -8.67 -6.06 9.77
C THR A 292 -9.41 -5.58 8.52
N LEU A 293 -9.13 -4.37 8.02
CA LEU A 293 -9.78 -3.85 6.81
C LEU A 293 -9.46 -4.69 5.57
N VAL A 294 -8.21 -5.14 5.42
CA VAL A 294 -7.80 -6.04 4.32
C VAL A 294 -8.50 -7.40 4.43
N ILE A 295 -8.56 -8.00 5.62
CA ILE A 295 -9.27 -9.27 5.85
C ILE A 295 -10.76 -9.12 5.53
N SER A 296 -11.40 -8.05 6.02
CA SER A 296 -12.82 -7.78 5.72
C SER A 296 -13.05 -7.66 4.21
N TYR A 297 -12.14 -7.00 3.49
CA TYR A 297 -12.22 -6.91 2.04
C TYR A 297 -12.02 -8.27 1.35
N PHE A 298 -11.06 -9.06 1.80
CA PHE A 298 -10.84 -10.41 1.28
C PHE A 298 -12.03 -11.34 1.51
N ARG A 299 -12.74 -11.23 2.64
CA ARG A 299 -13.98 -11.98 2.86
C ARG A 299 -15.06 -11.63 1.83
N ILE A 300 -15.25 -10.35 1.53
CA ILE A 300 -16.15 -9.90 0.46
C ILE A 300 -15.74 -10.49 -0.89
N LEU A 301 -14.45 -10.48 -1.22
CA LEU A 301 -13.95 -11.10 -2.46
C LEU A 301 -14.17 -12.61 -2.48
N PHE A 302 -14.04 -13.28 -1.32
CA PHE A 302 -14.21 -14.72 -1.20
C PHE A 302 -15.67 -15.14 -1.38
N GLU A 303 -16.62 -14.37 -0.84
CA GLU A 303 -18.06 -14.54 -1.07
C GLU A 303 -18.43 -14.41 -2.56
N LEU A 304 -17.75 -13.51 -3.29
CA LEU A 304 -18.02 -13.27 -4.72
C LEU A 304 -17.36 -14.31 -5.63
N ASN A 305 -16.11 -14.69 -5.34
CA ASN A 305 -15.33 -15.61 -6.15
C ASN A 305 -14.32 -16.37 -5.28
N PRO A 306 -14.74 -17.48 -4.65
CA PRO A 306 -13.87 -18.23 -3.76
C PRO A 306 -12.68 -18.79 -4.54
N SER A 307 -11.50 -18.79 -3.92
CA SER A 307 -10.32 -19.45 -4.47
C SER A 307 -9.41 -19.97 -3.37
N PRO A 308 -8.69 -21.08 -3.57
CA PRO A 308 -7.78 -21.64 -2.56
C PRO A 308 -6.73 -20.63 -2.08
N ASN A 309 -6.17 -19.84 -2.99
CA ASN A 309 -5.16 -18.84 -2.65
C ASN A 309 -5.74 -17.72 -1.75
N LEU A 310 -6.99 -17.30 -2.01
CA LEU A 310 -7.65 -16.27 -1.22
C LEU A 310 -7.99 -16.80 0.17
N TYR A 311 -8.51 -18.03 0.25
CA TYR A 311 -8.75 -18.74 1.50
C TYR A 311 -7.49 -18.80 2.39
N ILE A 312 -6.38 -19.32 1.84
CA ILE A 312 -5.09 -19.38 2.55
C ILE A 312 -4.63 -17.99 3.00
N SER A 313 -4.77 -16.97 2.12
CA SER A 313 -4.36 -15.61 2.45
C SER A 313 -5.17 -15.01 3.60
N ILE A 314 -6.47 -15.30 3.69
CA ILE A 314 -7.32 -14.85 4.80
C ILE A 314 -6.90 -15.54 6.10
N ILE A 315 -6.63 -16.85 6.07
CA ILE A 315 -6.21 -17.63 7.24
C ILE A 315 -4.86 -17.15 7.77
N GLU A 316 -3.85 -17.01 6.90
CA GLU A 316 -2.52 -16.51 7.29
C GLU A 316 -2.58 -15.09 7.88
N LEU A 317 -3.51 -14.28 7.36
CA LEU A 317 -3.77 -12.96 7.88
C LEU A 317 -4.72 -12.97 9.07
N SER A 318 -5.29 -14.07 9.55
CA SER A 318 -6.17 -14.04 10.72
C SER A 318 -5.41 -14.04 12.04
N ASP A 319 -5.96 -13.37 13.06
CA ASP A 319 -5.49 -13.53 14.45
C ASP A 319 -6.00 -14.85 15.06
N GLU A 320 -7.07 -15.42 14.49
CA GLU A 320 -7.73 -16.66 14.93
C GLU A 320 -7.95 -17.56 13.69
N PRO A 321 -6.90 -18.25 13.21
CA PRO A 321 -6.93 -19.04 11.98
C PRO A 321 -8.03 -20.11 11.95
N GLU A 322 -8.23 -20.81 13.06
CA GLU A 322 -9.18 -21.92 13.17
C GLU A 322 -10.63 -21.44 13.08
N LEU A 323 -10.98 -20.39 13.84
CA LEU A 323 -12.33 -19.79 13.78
C LEU A 323 -12.59 -19.17 12.41
N THR A 324 -11.58 -18.54 11.82
CA THR A 324 -11.69 -17.95 10.48
C THR A 324 -11.86 -19.02 9.40
N SER A 325 -11.18 -20.15 9.52
CA SER A 325 -11.37 -21.30 8.62
C SER A 325 -12.81 -21.80 8.68
N ILE A 326 -13.36 -22.01 9.89
CA ILE A 326 -14.76 -22.44 10.06
C ILE A 326 -15.73 -21.47 9.40
N GLU A 327 -15.60 -20.16 9.65
CA GLU A 327 -16.46 -19.14 9.03
C GLU A 327 -16.38 -19.11 7.49
N LEU A 328 -15.17 -19.29 6.95
CA LEU A 328 -14.96 -19.34 5.50
C LEU A 328 -15.52 -20.61 4.88
N LEU A 329 -15.41 -21.76 5.55
CA LEU A 329 -15.97 -23.03 5.07
C LEU A 329 -17.50 -23.04 5.13
N ASP A 330 -18.09 -22.40 6.14
CA ASP A 330 -19.54 -22.17 6.23
C ASP A 330 -20.01 -21.32 5.04
N THR A 331 -19.37 -20.17 4.82
CA THR A 331 -19.63 -19.29 3.66
C THR A 331 -19.44 -20.04 2.33
N LEU A 332 -18.39 -20.85 2.22
CA LEU A 332 -18.09 -21.64 1.03
C LEU A 332 -19.21 -22.66 0.75
N SER A 333 -19.75 -23.29 1.78
CA SER A 333 -20.84 -24.27 1.63
C SER A 333 -22.11 -23.65 1.04
N ASP A 334 -22.40 -22.40 1.39
CA ASP A 334 -23.55 -21.64 0.87
C ASP A 334 -23.38 -21.26 -0.61
N ILE A 335 -22.16 -20.95 -1.03
CA ILE A 335 -21.88 -20.44 -2.39
C ILE A 335 -21.30 -21.49 -3.35
N ALA A 336 -20.95 -22.68 -2.87
CA ALA A 336 -20.24 -23.71 -3.64
C ALA A 336 -20.94 -24.07 -4.95
N THR A 337 -22.26 -24.03 -4.99
CA THR A 337 -23.06 -24.46 -6.14
C THR A 337 -23.51 -23.31 -7.04
N SER A 338 -23.11 -22.07 -6.73
CA SER A 338 -23.53 -20.85 -7.46
C SER A 338 -23.00 -20.77 -8.90
N SER A 339 -21.87 -21.42 -9.19
CA SER A 339 -21.24 -21.43 -10.51
C SER A 339 -20.26 -22.60 -10.65
N SER A 340 -19.89 -22.95 -11.88
CA SER A 340 -18.87 -23.96 -12.16
C SER A 340 -17.50 -23.62 -11.53
N THR A 341 -17.12 -22.34 -11.52
CA THR A 341 -15.85 -21.86 -10.95
C THR A 341 -15.86 -21.89 -9.43
N ALA A 342 -16.98 -21.49 -8.80
CA ALA A 342 -17.14 -21.59 -7.35
C ALA A 342 -17.11 -23.06 -6.90
N PHE A 343 -17.77 -23.94 -7.65
CA PHE A 343 -17.81 -25.37 -7.36
C PHE A 343 -16.43 -26.02 -7.43
N ALA A 344 -15.67 -25.77 -8.50
CA ALA A 344 -14.30 -26.27 -8.63
C ALA A 344 -13.39 -25.75 -7.51
N SER A 345 -13.55 -24.48 -7.13
CA SER A 345 -12.79 -23.88 -6.03
C SER A 345 -13.16 -24.48 -4.67
N ALA A 346 -14.45 -24.76 -4.45
CA ALA A 346 -14.92 -25.41 -3.24
C ALA A 346 -14.32 -26.81 -3.07
N LEU A 347 -14.33 -27.62 -4.12
CA LEU A 347 -13.69 -28.94 -4.12
C LEU A 347 -12.19 -28.84 -3.80
N ALA A 348 -11.48 -27.88 -4.39
CA ALA A 348 -10.05 -27.68 -4.13
C ALA A 348 -9.78 -27.26 -2.66
N ILE A 349 -10.64 -26.42 -2.07
CA ILE A 349 -10.52 -26.00 -0.67
C ILE A 349 -10.83 -27.16 0.27
N TYR A 350 -11.96 -27.86 0.10
CA TYR A 350 -12.29 -29.03 0.92
C TYR A 350 -11.24 -30.14 0.81
N ALA A 351 -10.66 -30.34 -0.38
CA ALA A 351 -9.55 -31.27 -0.55
C ALA A 351 -8.31 -30.86 0.24
N SER A 352 -7.99 -29.56 0.31
CA SER A 352 -6.88 -29.05 1.13
C SER A 352 -7.12 -29.16 2.63
N GLU A 353 -8.39 -29.08 3.07
CA GLU A 353 -8.81 -29.29 4.46
C GLU A 353 -9.00 -30.75 4.84
N GLY A 354 -8.97 -31.66 3.86
CA GLY A 354 -9.20 -33.10 4.08
C GLY A 354 -10.67 -33.47 4.35
N ASP A 355 -11.63 -32.62 3.98
CA ASP A 355 -13.06 -32.88 4.17
C ASP A 355 -13.64 -33.74 3.03
N ALA A 356 -13.34 -35.04 3.09
CA ALA A 356 -13.83 -36.01 2.11
C ALA A 356 -15.36 -36.10 2.10
N SER A 357 -16.03 -35.86 3.22
CA SER A 357 -17.49 -35.91 3.33
C SER A 357 -18.17 -34.85 2.48
N GLU A 358 -17.75 -33.58 2.60
CA GLU A 358 -18.33 -32.50 1.80
C GLU A 358 -17.98 -32.64 0.31
N ILE A 359 -16.79 -33.16 -0.04
CA ILE A 359 -16.43 -33.46 -1.43
C ILE A 359 -17.42 -34.46 -2.04
N VAL A 360 -17.66 -35.60 -1.37
CA VAL A 360 -18.59 -36.63 -1.87
C VAL A 360 -19.99 -36.07 -2.02
N LYS A 361 -20.48 -35.36 -0.99
CA LYS A 361 -21.80 -34.72 -1.00
C LYS A 361 -21.96 -33.72 -2.15
N LEU A 362 -20.96 -32.89 -2.41
CA LEU A 362 -20.96 -31.93 -3.52
C LEU A 362 -20.94 -32.63 -4.88
N LEU A 363 -20.14 -33.68 -5.05
CA LEU A 363 -20.07 -34.44 -6.30
C LEU A 363 -21.38 -35.19 -6.59
N ASP A 364 -21.97 -35.85 -5.59
CA ASP A 364 -23.21 -36.59 -5.75
C ASP A 364 -24.38 -35.70 -6.19
N THR A 365 -24.40 -34.44 -5.73
CA THR A 365 -25.50 -33.51 -5.97
C THR A 365 -25.26 -32.57 -7.14
N HIS A 366 -24.01 -32.19 -7.42
CA HIS A 366 -23.67 -31.10 -8.34
C HIS A 366 -22.52 -31.38 -9.30
N ALA A 367 -22.09 -32.63 -9.50
CA ALA A 367 -21.03 -32.97 -10.47
C ALA A 367 -21.27 -32.43 -11.89
N HIS A 368 -22.53 -32.19 -12.28
CA HIS A 368 -22.86 -31.56 -13.58
C HIS A 368 -22.24 -30.17 -13.76
N LEU A 369 -21.90 -29.45 -12.67
CA LEU A 369 -21.23 -28.15 -12.70
C LEU A 369 -19.76 -28.23 -13.12
N LEU A 370 -19.16 -29.43 -13.19
CA LEU A 370 -17.79 -29.62 -13.68
C LEU A 370 -17.71 -29.69 -15.21
N ARG A 371 -18.82 -30.00 -15.90
CA ARG A 371 -18.83 -30.18 -17.37
C ARG A 371 -18.24 -28.99 -18.16
N PRO A 372 -18.50 -27.71 -17.80
CA PRO A 372 -17.88 -26.58 -18.47
C PRO A 372 -16.35 -26.54 -18.34
N GLN A 373 -15.78 -27.08 -17.25
CA GLN A 373 -14.33 -27.18 -17.04
C GLN A 373 -13.73 -28.32 -17.89
N ASP A 374 -14.48 -29.41 -18.05
CA ASP A 374 -14.01 -30.57 -18.82
C ASP A 374 -14.12 -30.36 -20.34
N ALA A 375 -15.02 -29.49 -20.80
CA ALA A 375 -15.33 -29.29 -22.22
C ALA A 375 -14.11 -28.94 -23.08
N SER A 376 -13.19 -28.10 -22.58
CA SER A 376 -11.96 -27.74 -23.30
C SER A 376 -11.03 -28.94 -23.48
N SER A 377 -10.94 -29.81 -22.48
CA SER A 377 -10.17 -31.06 -22.55
C SER A 377 -10.74 -32.02 -23.59
N TYR A 378 -12.06 -32.10 -23.72
CA TYR A 378 -12.72 -32.95 -24.72
C TYR A 378 -12.67 -32.37 -26.15
N GLN A 379 -12.73 -31.04 -26.29
CA GLN A 379 -12.66 -30.37 -27.59
C GLN A 379 -11.24 -30.40 -28.18
N CYS A 380 -10.19 -30.20 -27.36
CA CYS A 380 -8.80 -30.27 -27.82
C CYS A 380 -8.39 -31.67 -28.33
N CYS A 381 -9.06 -32.74 -27.89
CA CYS A 381 -8.80 -34.09 -28.39
C CYS A 381 -9.50 -34.41 -29.72
N SER A 382 -10.36 -33.52 -30.23
CA SER A 382 -11.17 -33.77 -31.43
C SER A 382 -10.59 -33.17 -32.71
N ASP A 383 -9.55 -32.33 -32.62
CA ASP A 383 -8.94 -31.64 -33.77
C ASP A 383 -7.71 -32.36 -34.36
N ASP A 384 -7.35 -33.55 -33.86
CA ASP A 384 -6.29 -34.42 -34.41
C ASP A 384 -6.84 -35.56 -35.31
N GLY A 385 -8.06 -35.40 -35.85
CA GLY A 385 -8.77 -36.40 -36.68
C GLY A 385 -8.73 -36.13 -38.17
#